data_AF-A0A7Y3KDT4-F1
#
_entry.id   AF-A0A7Y3KDT4-F1
#
_cell.length_a   1.000
_cell.length_b   1.000
_cell.length_c   1.000
_cell.angle_alpha   90.00
_cell.angle_beta   90.00
_cell.angle_gamma   90.00
#
_symmetry.space_group_name_H-M   'P 1'
#
loop_
_entity.id
_entity.type
_entity.pdbx_description
1 polymer ?
#
loop_
_entity_poly.entity_id
_entity_poly.type
_entity_poly.pdbx_seq_one_letter_code
_entity_poly.pdbx_strand_id
1 'polypeptide(L)'
;MASSSHETFDASIYQQDKGEGKLQGGRLRFYRTLAESIGVQGPTGGVVIGASILAGISGGGTALVQLLAAIAMGFVAYAFIVFTRSFNSSGSVYGFIGAVTGPVFGFVAAFTLMMVYVNFAGGVFASIADEAQPAFASIGVHLPWQVYAIIAFLLVTWIALRDIRISSTVILLLEGVSMA
;
A
#
# COMPACT_ATOMS: atom_id res chain seq x y z
N MET A 1 8.60 50.03 -19.57
CA MET A 1 9.42 49.74 -18.38
C MET A 1 8.51 49.03 -17.39
N ALA A 2 8.28 47.73 -17.54
CA ALA A 2 9.17 46.62 -17.15
C ALA A 2 9.14 46.39 -15.63
N SER A 3 8.45 45.33 -15.21
CA SER A 3 8.81 44.48 -14.06
C SER A 3 7.77 43.37 -13.93
N SER A 4 7.86 42.36 -14.80
CA SER A 4 7.21 41.07 -14.59
C SER A 4 7.87 40.40 -13.38
N SER A 5 7.12 40.26 -12.29
CA SER A 5 7.50 39.46 -11.14
C SER A 5 7.45 37.98 -11.54
N HIS A 6 8.55 37.49 -12.11
CA HIS A 6 8.83 36.07 -12.17
C HIS A 6 9.02 35.58 -10.74
N GLU A 7 7.97 34.98 -10.16
CA GLU A 7 8.13 34.05 -9.04
C GLU A 7 9.04 32.93 -9.53
N THR A 8 10.32 33.10 -9.25
CA THR A 8 11.34 32.11 -9.53
C THR A 8 11.06 30.93 -8.62
N PHE A 9 10.59 29.84 -9.22
CA PHE A 9 10.48 28.54 -8.59
C PHE A 9 11.84 28.18 -7.99
N ASP A 10 11.95 28.32 -6.67
CA ASP A 10 13.20 28.12 -5.95
C ASP A 10 13.46 26.62 -5.80
N ALA A 11 14.18 26.07 -6.78
CA ALA A 11 14.60 24.66 -6.82
C ALA A 11 15.52 24.29 -5.63
N SER A 12 15.97 25.26 -4.82
CA SER A 12 16.79 25.00 -3.63
C SER A 12 16.04 24.24 -2.51
N ILE A 13 14.69 24.28 -2.49
CA ILE A 13 13.89 23.51 -1.52
C ILE A 13 14.00 21.99 -1.75
N TYR A 14 14.33 21.56 -2.98
CA TYR A 14 14.63 20.16 -3.30
C TYR A 14 16.12 19.80 -3.15
N GLN A 15 16.97 20.78 -2.82
CA GLN A 15 18.42 20.60 -2.67
C GLN A 15 18.84 20.31 -1.21
N GLN A 16 17.88 20.19 -0.28
CA GLN A 16 18.13 19.77 1.10
C GLN A 16 17.86 18.27 1.28
N ASP A 17 18.85 17.44 0.92
CA ASP A 17 19.35 16.35 1.77
C ASP A 17 20.50 15.60 1.06
N LYS A 18 21.60 16.31 0.81
CA LYS A 18 22.89 15.67 0.44
C LYS A 18 23.78 15.45 1.67
N GLY A 19 23.25 15.64 2.88
CA GLY A 19 24.05 15.88 4.09
C GLY A 19 23.93 14.83 5.18
N GLU A 20 22.75 14.27 5.49
CA GLU A 20 22.59 13.56 6.75
C GLU A 20 21.70 12.30 6.62
N GLY A 21 22.29 11.22 6.13
CA GLY A 21 21.64 9.91 6.15
C GLY A 21 22.13 8.98 5.06
N LYS A 22 23.41 8.61 5.08
CA LYS A 22 23.93 7.55 4.20
C LYS A 22 23.17 6.26 4.53
N LEU A 23 22.16 5.92 3.72
CA LEU A 23 21.43 4.66 3.82
C LEU A 23 22.46 3.52 3.77
N GLN A 24 22.50 2.70 4.82
CA GLN A 24 23.47 1.61 4.96
C GLN A 24 23.39 0.67 3.74
N GLY A 25 24.39 0.77 2.86
CA GLY A 25 24.46 0.02 1.62
C GLY A 25 24.39 -1.49 1.87
N GLY A 26 23.50 -2.18 1.15
CA GLY A 26 23.39 -3.65 1.18
C GLY A 26 22.28 -4.24 2.04
N ARG A 27 21.43 -3.43 2.70
CA ARG A 27 20.35 -3.94 3.60
C ARG A 27 19.00 -4.24 2.91
N LEU A 28 18.79 -3.83 1.66
CA LEU A 28 17.63 -4.21 0.86
C LEU A 28 18.10 -4.97 -0.39
N ARG A 29 18.21 -6.29 -0.27
CA ARG A 29 18.43 -7.15 -1.44
C ARG A 29 17.21 -7.03 -2.36
N PHE A 30 17.42 -6.98 -3.67
CA PHE A 30 16.35 -6.88 -4.69
C PHE A 30 15.19 -7.85 -4.43
N TYR A 31 15.51 -9.09 -4.04
CA TYR A 31 14.51 -10.10 -3.67
C TYR A 31 13.63 -9.71 -2.48
N ARG A 32 14.17 -8.98 -1.50
CA ARG A 32 13.42 -8.53 -0.32
C ARG A 32 12.46 -7.39 -0.67
N THR A 33 12.86 -6.49 -1.55
CA THR A 33 11.99 -5.44 -2.08
C THR A 33 10.85 -6.05 -2.91
N LEU A 34 11.14 -7.07 -3.72
CA LEU A 34 10.11 -7.81 -4.44
C LEU A 34 9.17 -8.56 -3.48
N ALA A 35 9.72 -9.26 -2.48
CA ALA A 35 8.95 -9.96 -1.47
C ALA A 35 8.04 -9.02 -0.67
N GLU A 36 8.51 -7.82 -0.33
CA GLU A 36 7.72 -6.79 0.35
C GLU A 36 6.60 -6.26 -0.56
N SER A 37 6.89 -5.99 -1.83
CA SER A 37 5.87 -5.57 -2.80
C SER A 37 4.79 -6.63 -3.02
N ILE A 38 5.19 -7.90 -3.21
CA ILE A 38 4.28 -9.03 -3.40
C ILE A 38 3.49 -9.29 -2.11
N GLY A 39 4.16 -9.25 -0.97
CA GLY A 39 3.53 -9.45 0.34
C GLY A 39 2.49 -8.38 0.67
N VAL A 40 2.73 -7.12 0.29
CA VAL A 40 1.75 -6.02 0.46
C VAL A 40 0.52 -6.22 -0.43
N GLN A 41 0.66 -6.84 -1.61
CA GLN A 41 -0.49 -7.14 -2.46
C GLN A 41 -1.39 -8.24 -1.89
N GLY A 42 -0.89 -9.08 -0.98
CA GLY A 42 -1.68 -10.10 -0.28
C GLY A 42 -2.58 -10.91 -1.21
N PRO A 43 -2.02 -11.77 -2.09
CA PRO A 43 -2.80 -12.50 -3.10
C PRO A 43 -3.98 -13.27 -2.49
N THR A 44 -3.86 -13.76 -1.25
CA THR A 44 -4.96 -14.39 -0.51
C THR A 44 -6.15 -13.45 -0.32
N GLY A 45 -5.92 -12.21 0.12
CA GLY A 45 -6.99 -11.22 0.26
C GLY A 45 -7.67 -10.86 -1.06
N GLY A 46 -6.88 -10.79 -2.15
CA GLY A 46 -7.40 -10.56 -3.49
C GLY A 46 -8.31 -11.68 -3.99
N VAL A 47 -7.97 -12.94 -3.72
CA VAL A 47 -8.75 -14.12 -4.15
C VAL A 47 -10.01 -14.29 -3.31
N VAL A 48 -9.92 -14.12 -1.99
CA VAL A 48 -11.03 -14.39 -1.06
C VAL A 48 -12.07 -13.26 -1.08
N ILE A 49 -11.62 -12.01 -1.04
CA ILE A 49 -12.51 -10.84 -0.87
C ILE A 49 -12.90 -10.27 -2.23
N GLY A 50 -11.90 -10.13 -3.11
CA GLY A 50 -12.09 -9.55 -4.44
C GLY A 50 -13.10 -10.34 -5.26
N ALA A 51 -12.92 -11.65 -5.36
CA ALA A 51 -13.82 -12.49 -6.16
C ALA A 51 -15.26 -12.50 -5.63
N SER A 52 -15.45 -12.57 -4.31
CA SER A 52 -16.76 -12.63 -3.65
C SER A 52 -17.56 -11.34 -3.85
N ILE A 53 -16.93 -10.18 -3.64
CA ILE A 53 -17.57 -8.87 -3.84
C ILE A 53 -17.84 -8.64 -5.32
N LEU A 54 -16.87 -8.93 -6.21
CA LEU A 54 -17.07 -8.75 -7.65
C LEU A 54 -18.13 -9.71 -8.21
N ALA A 55 -18.27 -10.93 -7.69
CA ALA A 55 -19.33 -11.86 -8.08
C ALA A 55 -20.72 -11.29 -7.76
N GLY A 56 -20.88 -10.66 -6.59
CA GLY A 56 -22.13 -9.99 -6.21
C GLY A 56 -22.52 -8.82 -7.11
N ILE A 57 -21.55 -8.14 -7.73
CA ILE A 57 -21.78 -6.96 -8.58
C ILE A 57 -21.86 -7.32 -10.07
N SER A 58 -21.00 -8.22 -10.54
CA SER A 58 -20.87 -8.57 -11.96
C SER A 58 -21.74 -9.75 -12.40
N GLY A 59 -22.43 -10.41 -11.46
CA GLY A 59 -23.31 -11.55 -11.68
C GLY A 59 -22.57 -12.84 -12.07
N GLY A 60 -21.87 -12.81 -13.21
CA GLY A 60 -21.05 -13.93 -13.72
C GLY A 60 -19.81 -13.50 -14.52
N GLY A 61 -19.59 -12.20 -14.71
CA GLY A 61 -18.46 -11.65 -15.49
C GLY A 61 -17.18 -11.40 -14.69
N THR A 62 -17.07 -11.90 -13.45
CA THR A 62 -16.00 -11.56 -12.50
C THR A 62 -14.60 -11.71 -13.09
N ALA A 63 -14.35 -12.78 -13.85
CA ALA A 63 -13.06 -13.02 -14.49
C ALA A 63 -12.67 -11.93 -15.51
N LEU A 64 -13.63 -11.45 -16.31
CA LEU A 64 -13.39 -10.38 -17.28
C LEU A 64 -13.17 -9.03 -16.59
N VAL A 65 -13.93 -8.75 -15.54
CA VAL A 65 -13.76 -7.53 -14.74
C VAL A 65 -12.37 -7.53 -14.09
N GLN A 66 -11.94 -8.65 -13.52
CA GLN A 66 -10.62 -8.80 -12.91
C GLN A 66 -9.49 -8.64 -13.94
N LEU A 67 -9.65 -9.21 -15.15
CA LEU A 67 -8.70 -9.05 -16.25
C LEU A 67 -8.58 -7.58 -16.66
N LEU A 68 -9.70 -6.89 -16.82
CA LEU A 68 -9.71 -5.47 -17.21
C LEU A 68 -9.08 -4.59 -16.13
N ALA A 69 -9.38 -4.87 -14.85
CA ALA A 69 -8.76 -4.19 -13.72
C ALA A 69 -7.24 -4.42 -13.67
N ALA A 70 -6.78 -5.64 -13.94
CA ALA A 70 -5.36 -5.96 -14.02
C ALA A 70 -4.65 -5.18 -15.15
N ILE A 71 -5.27 -5.07 -16.32
CA ILE A 71 -4.74 -4.28 -17.44
C ILE A 71 -4.65 -2.80 -17.07
N ALA A 72 -5.73 -2.24 -16.49
CA ALA A 72 -5.76 -0.84 -16.06
C ALA A 72 -4.66 -0.54 -15.02
N MET A 73 -4.50 -1.41 -14.02
CA MET A 73 -3.42 -1.30 -13.02
C MET A 73 -2.03 -1.47 -13.64
N GLY A 74 -1.90 -2.27 -14.70
CA GLY A 74 -0.66 -2.38 -15.48
C GLY A 74 -0.23 -1.05 -16.09
N PHE A 75 -1.17 -0.28 -16.64
CA PHE A 75 -0.88 1.07 -17.14
C PHE A 75 -0.46 2.04 -16.03
N VAL A 76 -1.12 1.96 -14.86
CA VAL A 76 -0.75 2.76 -13.69
C VAL A 76 0.67 2.41 -13.23
N ALA A 77 0.99 1.12 -13.09
CA ALA A 77 2.31 0.65 -12.74
C ALA A 77 3.38 1.14 -13.74
N TYR A 78 3.08 1.10 -15.04
CA TYR A 78 3.98 1.63 -16.07
C TYR A 78 4.26 3.13 -15.88
N ALA A 79 3.23 3.94 -15.60
CA ALA A 79 3.41 5.35 -15.31
C ALA A 79 4.33 5.57 -14.09
N PHE A 80 4.13 4.82 -13.00
CA PHE A 80 4.99 4.88 -11.82
C PHE A 80 6.44 4.47 -12.12
N ILE A 81 6.67 3.47 -12.96
CA ILE A 81 8.03 3.07 -13.40
C ILE A 81 8.71 4.20 -14.16
N VAL A 82 8.00 4.87 -15.07
CA VAL A 82 8.53 6.00 -15.83
C VAL A 82 8.88 7.16 -14.89
N PHE A 83 8.03 7.47 -13.92
CA PHE A 83 8.23 8.57 -12.98
C PHE A 83 9.32 8.32 -11.93
N THR A 84 9.42 7.09 -11.40
CA THR A 84 10.50 6.75 -10.45
C THR A 84 11.88 6.74 -11.09
N ARG A 85 11.97 6.56 -12.43
CA ARG A 85 13.24 6.70 -13.16
C ARG A 85 13.70 8.16 -13.32
N SER A 86 12.79 9.13 -13.33
CA SER A 86 13.13 10.56 -13.47
C SER A 86 13.42 11.26 -12.14
N PHE A 87 12.82 10.80 -11.03
CA PHE A 87 13.04 11.35 -9.68
C PHE A 87 13.50 10.25 -8.71
N ASN A 88 14.81 9.98 -8.69
CA ASN A 88 15.42 9.02 -7.76
C ASN A 88 15.74 9.68 -6.40
N SER A 89 14.69 10.12 -5.70
CA SER A 89 14.77 10.68 -4.35
C SER A 89 13.78 9.94 -3.45
N SER A 90 14.11 9.78 -2.16
CA SER A 90 13.25 9.22 -1.10
C SER A 90 11.92 9.99 -0.89
N GLY A 91 11.64 11.00 -1.72
CA GLY A 91 10.46 11.83 -1.68
C GLY A 91 9.19 11.05 -2.01
N SER A 92 8.23 11.10 -1.09
CA SER A 92 6.86 10.60 -1.27
C SER A 92 6.18 11.19 -2.51
N VAL A 93 5.06 10.59 -2.95
CA VAL A 93 4.14 11.07 -4.01
C VAL A 93 3.86 12.58 -3.90
N TYR A 94 3.85 13.13 -2.67
CA TYR A 94 3.80 14.57 -2.39
C TYR A 94 4.88 15.38 -3.13
N GLY A 95 6.16 15.00 -2.98
CA GLY A 95 7.29 15.73 -3.54
C GLY A 95 7.35 15.59 -5.07
N PHE A 96 6.97 14.42 -5.59
CA PHE A 96 6.91 14.19 -7.03
C PHE A 96 5.81 15.02 -7.72
N ILE A 97 4.57 14.95 -7.23
CA ILE A 97 3.44 15.68 -7.84
C ILE A 97 3.56 17.18 -7.56
N GLY A 98 4.06 17.56 -6.38
CA GLY A 98 4.35 18.94 -6.04
C GLY A 98 5.37 19.59 -6.98
N ALA A 99 6.40 18.84 -7.40
CA ALA A 99 7.43 19.33 -8.32
C ALA A 99 6.95 19.46 -9.77
N VAL A 100 6.06 18.57 -10.25
CA VAL A 100 5.62 18.54 -11.66
C VAL A 100 4.41 19.45 -11.92
N THR A 101 3.44 19.45 -11.01
CA THR A 101 2.11 20.09 -11.23
C THR A 101 1.88 21.29 -10.30
N GLY A 102 2.70 21.44 -9.26
CA GLY A 102 2.62 22.53 -8.29
C GLY A 102 2.20 22.08 -6.88
N PRO A 103 2.48 22.91 -5.86
CA PRO A 103 2.40 22.53 -4.45
C PRO A 103 0.99 22.10 -3.99
N VAL A 104 -0.07 22.72 -4.54
CA VAL A 104 -1.46 22.37 -4.21
C VAL A 104 -1.81 20.95 -4.65
N PHE A 105 -1.41 20.57 -5.88
CA PHE A 105 -1.66 19.22 -6.39
C PHE A 105 -0.83 18.17 -5.64
N GLY A 106 0.39 18.52 -5.20
CA GLY A 106 1.18 17.70 -4.30
C GLY A 106 0.45 17.41 -2.99
N PHE A 107 -0.09 18.46 -2.35
CA PHE A 107 -0.87 18.32 -1.11
C PHE A 107 -2.11 17.45 -1.30
N VAL A 108 -2.92 17.69 -2.35
CA VAL A 108 -4.12 16.89 -2.63
C VAL A 108 -3.76 15.43 -2.84
N ALA A 109 -2.69 15.13 -3.57
CA ALA A 109 -2.27 13.75 -3.80
C ALA A 109 -1.81 13.07 -2.51
N ALA A 110 -1.04 13.77 -1.66
CA ALA A 110 -0.58 13.24 -0.38
C ALA A 110 -1.75 13.02 0.60
N PHE A 111 -2.70 13.96 0.64
CA PHE A 111 -3.89 13.84 1.47
C PHE A 111 -4.79 12.68 1.01
N THR A 112 -4.97 12.54 -0.31
CA THR A 112 -5.70 11.41 -0.89
C THR A 112 -5.00 10.09 -0.56
N LEU A 113 -3.68 10.04 -0.67
CA LEU A 113 -2.89 8.86 -0.33
C LEU A 113 -3.00 8.50 1.17
N MET A 114 -2.99 9.50 2.05
CA MET A 114 -3.22 9.31 3.49
C MET A 114 -4.61 8.72 3.76
N MET A 115 -5.66 9.25 3.13
CA MET A 115 -7.02 8.71 3.23
C MET A 115 -7.09 7.27 2.73
N VAL A 116 -6.44 6.96 1.61
CA VAL A 116 -6.34 5.59 1.10
C VAL A 116 -5.68 4.69 2.14
N TYR A 117 -4.55 5.08 2.73
CA TYR A 117 -3.89 4.26 3.75
C TYR A 117 -4.75 4.02 4.99
N VAL A 118 -5.44 5.04 5.50
CA VAL A 118 -6.34 4.90 6.66
C VAL A 118 -7.50 3.97 6.33
N ASN A 119 -8.13 4.15 5.16
CA ASN A 119 -9.22 3.30 4.72
C ASN A 119 -8.76 1.86 4.49
N PHE A 120 -7.58 1.66 3.91
CA PHE A 120 -7.01 0.34 3.67
C PHE A 120 -6.68 -0.38 4.97
N ALA A 121 -6.11 0.32 5.96
CA ALA A 121 -5.88 -0.23 7.29
C ALA A 121 -7.20 -0.70 7.93
N GLY A 122 -8.23 0.14 7.94
CA GLY A 122 -9.55 -0.22 8.47
C GLY A 122 -10.17 -1.42 7.74
N GLY A 123 -10.10 -1.43 6.40
CA GLY A 123 -10.60 -2.52 5.56
C GLY A 123 -9.92 -3.85 5.87
N VAL A 124 -8.59 -3.87 5.97
CA VAL A 124 -7.82 -5.10 6.29
C VAL A 124 -8.23 -5.68 7.65
N PHE A 125 -8.40 -4.86 8.68
CA PHE A 125 -8.84 -5.37 9.99
C PHE A 125 -10.29 -5.85 9.99
N ALA A 126 -11.17 -5.21 9.23
CA ALA A 126 -12.54 -5.70 9.04
C ALA A 126 -12.56 -7.06 8.34
N SER A 127 -11.73 -7.24 7.31
CA SER A 127 -11.60 -8.52 6.61
C SER A 127 -11.04 -9.64 7.49
N ILE A 128 -10.03 -9.35 8.30
CA ILE A 128 -9.52 -10.34 9.28
C ILE A 128 -10.63 -10.77 10.24
N ALA A 129 -11.48 -9.84 10.69
CA ALA A 129 -12.59 -10.15 11.57
C ALA A 129 -13.68 -11.00 10.87
N ASP A 130 -13.95 -10.74 9.60
CA ASP A 130 -14.93 -11.49 8.79
C ASP A 130 -14.53 -12.96 8.61
N GLU A 131 -13.24 -13.23 8.43
CA GLU A 131 -12.68 -14.61 8.35
C GLU A 131 -12.57 -15.26 9.74
N ALA A 132 -12.18 -14.50 10.75
CA ALA A 132 -11.99 -15.02 12.11
C ALA A 132 -13.32 -15.43 12.76
N GLN A 133 -14.39 -14.66 12.56
CA GLN A 133 -15.68 -14.92 13.20
C GLN A 133 -16.24 -16.33 12.91
N PRO A 134 -16.36 -16.82 11.66
CA PRO A 134 -16.79 -18.18 11.38
C PRO A 134 -15.78 -19.24 11.85
N ALA A 135 -14.48 -18.95 11.76
CA ALA A 135 -13.44 -19.86 12.23
C ALA A 135 -13.54 -20.11 13.76
N PHE A 136 -13.73 -19.06 14.55
CA PHE A 136 -13.88 -19.19 16.00
C PHE A 136 -15.29 -19.64 16.43
N ALA A 137 -16.32 -19.35 15.62
CA ALA A 137 -17.65 -19.91 15.84
C ALA A 137 -17.64 -21.45 15.74
N SER A 138 -16.78 -22.04 14.91
CA SER A 138 -16.66 -23.50 14.78
C SER A 138 -16.16 -24.19 16.06
N ILE A 139 -15.47 -23.46 16.94
CA ILE A 139 -14.99 -23.94 18.25
C ILE A 139 -15.85 -23.44 19.42
N GLY A 140 -17.03 -22.88 19.14
CA GLY A 140 -18.02 -22.43 20.13
C GLY A 140 -17.81 -21.02 20.68
N VAL A 141 -16.91 -20.23 20.07
CA VAL A 141 -16.62 -18.86 20.49
C VAL A 141 -17.37 -17.87 19.59
N HIS A 142 -18.46 -17.32 20.11
CA HIS A 142 -19.29 -16.33 19.41
C HIS A 142 -19.05 -14.93 19.99
N LEU A 143 -18.02 -14.24 19.47
CA LEU A 143 -17.77 -12.83 19.77
C LEU A 143 -18.17 -11.94 18.60
N PRO A 144 -18.51 -10.67 18.85
CA PRO A 144 -18.79 -9.71 17.79
C PRO A 144 -17.51 -9.36 17.02
N TRP A 145 -17.64 -9.13 15.70
CA TRP A 145 -16.53 -8.86 14.78
C TRP A 145 -15.57 -7.76 15.25
N GLN A 146 -16.06 -6.73 15.94
CA GLN A 146 -15.24 -5.63 16.46
C GLN A 146 -14.16 -6.13 17.42
N VAL A 147 -14.43 -7.17 18.20
CA VAL A 147 -13.45 -7.72 19.15
C VAL A 147 -12.30 -8.39 18.40
N TYR A 148 -12.60 -9.18 17.35
CA TYR A 148 -11.58 -9.79 16.51
C TYR A 148 -10.73 -8.72 15.81
N ALA A 149 -11.36 -7.67 15.27
CA ALA A 149 -10.66 -6.56 14.62
C ALA A 149 -9.71 -5.81 15.58
N ILE A 150 -10.16 -5.50 16.80
CA ILE A 150 -9.35 -4.80 17.80
C ILE A 150 -8.18 -5.68 18.28
N ILE A 151 -8.41 -6.97 18.53
CA ILE A 151 -7.35 -7.91 18.92
C ILE A 151 -6.30 -8.01 17.81
N ALA A 152 -6.73 -8.17 16.55
CA ALA A 152 -5.83 -8.22 15.40
C ALA A 152 -5.03 -6.91 15.27
N PHE A 153 -5.68 -5.75 15.42
CA PHE A 153 -5.01 -4.44 15.40
C PHE A 153 -3.92 -4.33 16.46
N LEU A 154 -4.22 -4.70 17.71
CA LEU A 154 -3.25 -4.65 18.81
C LEU A 154 -2.08 -5.60 18.58
N LEU A 155 -2.34 -6.83 18.14
CA LEU A 155 -1.30 -7.82 17.84
C LEU A 155 -0.40 -7.36 16.69
N VAL A 156 -0.97 -6.94 15.56
CA VAL A 156 -0.21 -6.49 14.39
C VAL A 156 0.59 -5.24 14.74
N THR A 157 0.00 -4.28 15.44
CA THR A 157 0.72 -3.07 15.89
C THR A 157 1.86 -3.43 16.83
N TRP A 158 1.65 -4.34 17.77
CA TRP A 158 2.69 -4.80 18.69
C TRP A 158 3.84 -5.52 17.98
N ILE A 159 3.55 -6.38 17.00
CA ILE A 159 4.56 -7.06 16.18
C ILE A 159 5.32 -6.04 15.32
N ALA A 160 4.61 -5.09 14.69
CA ALA A 160 5.19 -4.04 13.87
C ALA A 160 6.16 -3.16 14.67
N LEU A 161 5.85 -2.89 15.94
CA LEU A 161 6.72 -2.14 16.85
C LEU A 161 7.97 -2.93 17.30
N ARG A 162 7.96 -4.26 17.24
CA ARG A 162 9.08 -5.11 17.69
C ARG A 162 10.06 -5.50 16.59
N ASP A 163 9.60 -5.86 15.38
CA ASP A 163 10.52 -6.33 14.33
C ASP A 163 9.94 -6.25 12.91
N ILE A 164 10.19 -5.14 12.19
CA ILE A 164 9.93 -5.01 10.74
C ILE A 164 10.77 -5.99 9.90
N ARG A 165 11.87 -6.52 10.45
CA ARG A 165 12.84 -7.27 9.67
C ARG A 165 12.38 -8.66 9.24
N ILE A 166 11.50 -9.28 10.02
CA ILE A 166 11.01 -10.65 9.85
C ILE A 166 9.73 -10.68 8.97
N SER A 167 9.10 -9.53 8.75
CA SER A 167 7.76 -9.41 8.16
C SER A 167 7.64 -9.98 6.75
N SER A 168 8.57 -9.69 5.83
CA SER A 168 8.42 -10.07 4.41
C SER A 168 8.49 -11.59 4.18
N THR A 169 9.34 -12.30 4.92
CA THR A 169 9.48 -13.76 4.79
C THR A 169 8.31 -14.48 5.45
N VAL A 170 7.83 -13.97 6.59
CA VAL A 170 6.66 -14.55 7.28
C VAL A 170 5.38 -14.34 6.47
N ILE A 171 5.21 -13.18 5.82
CA ILE A 171 4.07 -12.93 4.92
C ILE A 171 4.08 -13.91 3.74
N LEU A 172 5.21 -14.11 3.07
CA LEU A 172 5.30 -15.08 1.97
C LEU A 172 5.03 -16.52 2.40
N LEU A 173 5.48 -16.91 3.60
CA LEU A 173 5.21 -18.23 4.18
C LEU A 173 3.73 -18.41 4.51
N LEU A 174 3.09 -17.41 5.12
CA LEU A 174 1.66 -17.42 5.45
C LEU A 174 0.78 -17.45 4.20
N GLU A 175 1.09 -16.64 3.19
CA GLU A 175 0.40 -16.66 1.89
C GLU A 175 0.55 -18.02 1.21
N GLY A 176 1.76 -18.60 1.24
CA GLY A 176 2.01 -19.94 0.70
C GLY A 176 1.24 -21.05 1.42
N VAL A 177 1.15 -20.99 2.76
CA VAL A 177 0.38 -21.95 3.57
C VAL A 177 -1.13 -21.75 3.39
N SER A 178 -1.61 -20.51 3.23
CA SER A 178 -3.02 -20.24 3.03
C SER A 178 -3.54 -20.71 1.66
N MET A 179 -2.65 -20.84 0.68
CA MET A 179 -2.97 -21.26 -0.70
C MET A 179 -2.78 -22.77 -0.94
N ALA A 180 -2.21 -23.50 0.04
CA ALA A 180 -1.96 -24.94 -0.02
C ALA A 180 -3.10 -25.73 0.63
#